data_AF-A0A0F9HJ03-F1
#
_entry.id   AF-A0A0F9HJ03-F1
#
_cell.length_a   1.000
_cell.length_b   1.000
_cell.length_c   1.000
_cell.angle_alpha   90.00
_cell.angle_beta   90.00
_cell.angle_gamma   90.00
#
_symmetry.space_group_name_H-M   'P 1'
#
loop_
_entity.id
_entity.type
_entity.pdbx_description
1 polymer ?
#
loop_
_entity_poly.entity_id
_entity_poly.type
_entity_poly.pdbx_seq_one_letter_code
_entity_poly.pdbx_strand_id
1 'polypeptide(L)' 'MDCQICDNGEVVETEEKNHKIILLGQELTIPEAIVGRCGTCGSVNYAFRKEVMEGNNHAED' A
#
# COMPACT_ATOMS: atom_id res chain seq x y z
N MET A 1 4.46 9.89 5.07
CA MET A 1 4.73 10.21 3.64
C MET A 1 3.61 11.11 3.15
N ASP A 2 3.89 12.09 2.28
CA ASP A 2 2.84 12.94 1.70
C ASP A 2 2.07 12.20 0.60
N CYS A 3 0.77 12.48 0.49
CA CYS A 3 -0.07 11.89 -0.55
C CYS A 3 0.32 12.42 -1.93
N GLN A 4 0.62 11.51 -2.85
CA GLN A 4 1.06 11.82 -4.22
C GLN A 4 -0.09 12.24 -5.15
N ILE A 5 -1.33 12.23 -4.63
CA ILE A 5 -2.55 12.50 -5.40
C ILE A 5 -3.10 13.89 -5.07
N CYS A 6 -3.10 14.28 -3.79
CA CYS A 6 -3.64 15.57 -3.36
C CYS A 6 -2.59 16.55 -2.84
N ASP A 7 -1.34 16.11 -2.65
CA ASP A 7 -0.20 16.88 -2.13
C ASP A 7 -0.44 17.58 -0.77
N ASN A 8 -1.53 17.25 -0.08
CA ASN A 8 -2.03 17.99 1.09
C ASN A 8 -2.49 17.06 2.22
N GLY A 9 -2.09 15.80 2.22
CA GLY A 9 -2.50 14.86 3.27
C GLY A 9 -1.45 13.82 3.60
N GLU A 10 -1.41 13.45 4.88
CA GLU A 10 -0.52 12.42 5.39
C GLU A 10 -1.03 11.02 5.00
N VAL A 11 -0.10 10.18 4.55
CA VAL A 11 -0.35 8.77 4.24
C VAL A 11 -0.14 7.94 5.50
N VAL A 12 -1.17 7.20 5.87
CA VAL A 12 -1.18 6.26 6.99
C VAL A 12 -1.21 4.85 6.44
N GLU A 13 -0.35 3.99 6.97
CA GLU A 13 -0.28 2.58 6.60
C GLU A 13 -1.23 1.73 7.45
N THR A 14 -1.94 0.81 6.80
CA THR A 14 -2.75 -0.20 7.45
C THR A 14 -2.45 -1.57 6.89
N GLU A 15 -2.44 -2.58 7.75
CA GLU A 15 -2.43 -3.97 7.32
C GLU A 15 -3.85 -4.40 6.92
N GLU A 16 -3.98 -4.96 5.72
CA GLU A 16 -5.24 -5.45 5.19
C GLU A 16 -5.14 -6.89 4.73
N LYS A 17 -6.24 -7.63 4.93
CA LYS A 17 -6.38 -8.99 4.42
C LYS A 17 -7.25 -9.00 3.17
N ASN A 18 -6.83 -9.76 2.16
CA ASN A 18 -7.52 -9.90 0.88
C ASN A 18 -7.79 -8.56 0.17
N HIS A 19 -6.79 -7.67 0.15
CA HIS A 19 -6.91 -6.37 -0.50
C HIS A 19 -6.99 -6.56 -2.03
N LYS A 20 -8.03 -6.02 -2.65
CA LYS A 20 -8.25 -6.12 -4.10
C LYS A 20 -7.62 -4.96 -4.83
N ILE A 21 -6.86 -5.25 -5.88
CA ILE A 21 -6.31 -4.26 -6.80
C ILE A 21 -6.72 -4.59 -8.22
N ILE A 22 -6.73 -3.56 -9.08
CA ILE A 22 -6.87 -3.74 -10.52
C ILE A 22 -5.49 -3.48 -11.14
N LEU A 23 -4.91 -4.51 -11.73
CA LEU A 23 -3.63 -4.42 -12.43
C LEU A 23 -3.83 -4.86 -13.88
N LEU A 24 -3.53 -3.98 -14.83
CA LEU A 24 -3.71 -4.25 -16.27
C LEU A 24 -5.13 -4.74 -16.63
N GLY A 25 -6.15 -4.21 -15.95
CA GLY A 25 -7.55 -4.59 -16.15
C GLY A 25 -7.96 -5.93 -15.52
N GLN A 26 -7.05 -6.62 -14.83
CA GLN A 26 -7.34 -7.83 -14.08
C GLN A 26 -7.51 -7.51 -12.60
N GLU A 27 -8.54 -8.07 -11.97
CA GLU A 27 -8.68 -8.03 -10.50
C GLU A 27 -7.71 -9.05 -9.89
N LEU A 28 -6.83 -8.56 -9.02
CA LEU A 28 -5.93 -9.39 -8.23
C LEU A 28 -6.22 -9.17 -6.74
N THR A 29 -6.12 -10.23 -5.96
CA THR A 29 -6.25 -10.16 -4.50
C THR A 29 -4.87 -10.36 -3.87
N ILE A 30 -4.47 -9.42 -3.01
CA ILE A 30 -3.29 -9.55 -2.15
C ILE A 30 -3.78 -10.08 -0.79
N PRO A 31 -3.40 -11.32 -0.40
CA PRO A 31 -3.91 -11.94 0.83
C PRO A 31 -3.54 -11.16 2.10
N GLU A 32 -2.33 -10.61 2.16
CA GLU A 32 -1.85 -9.73 3.23
C GLU A 32 -1.11 -8.55 2.61
N ALA A 33 -1.68 -7.35 2.76
CA ALA A 33 -1.20 -6.13 2.13
C ALA A 33 -0.88 -5.05 3.17
N ILE A 34 0.18 -4.29 2.92
CA ILE A 34 0.38 -2.98 3.54
C ILE A 34 -0.18 -1.95 2.57
N VAL A 35 -1.19 -1.21 3.01
CA VAL A 35 -1.89 -0.21 2.19
C VAL A 35 -1.69 1.16 2.80
N GLY A 36 -1.04 2.05 2.05
CA GLY A 36 -0.91 3.46 2.42
C GLY A 36 -2.11 4.25 1.91
N ARG A 37 -2.95 4.78 2.81
CA ARG A 37 -4.06 5.68 2.46
C ARG A 37 -3.83 7.09 2.97
N CYS A 38 -4.18 8.07 2.15
CA CYS A 38 -4.21 9.46 2.60
C CYS A 38 -5.36 9.68 3.59
N GLY A 39 -5.06 10.24 4.76
CA GLY A 39 -6.07 10.61 5.75
C GLY A 39 -6.98 11.76 5.32
N THR A 40 -6.56 12.56 4.33
CA THR A 40 -7.32 13.73 3.85
C THR A 40 -8.25 13.40 2.68
N CYS A 41 -7.73 12.83 1.60
CA CYS A 41 -8.52 12.55 0.39
C CYS A 41 -8.97 11.09 0.27
N GLY A 42 -8.52 10.20 1.17
CA GLY A 42 -8.88 8.78 1.18
C GLY A 42 -8.25 7.94 0.07
N SER A 43 -7.48 8.56 -0.84
CA SER A 43 -6.85 7.85 -1.95
C SER A 43 -5.81 6.85 -1.45
N VAL A 44 -5.76 5.69 -2.11
CA VAL A 44 -4.69 4.70 -1.93
C VAL A 44 -3.46 5.23 -2.67
N ASN A 45 -2.40 5.50 -1.91
CA ASN A 45 -1.13 5.98 -2.45
C ASN A 45 -0.28 4.80 -2.94
N TYR A 46 -0.32 3.66 -2.22
CA TYR A 46 0.30 2.40 -2.61
C TYR A 46 -0.36 1.22 -1.90
N ALA A 47 -0.17 0.03 -2.47
CA ALA A 47 -0.51 -1.25 -1.85
C ALA A 47 0.55 -2.29 -2.22
N PHE A 48 1.21 -2.88 -1.22
CA PHE A 48 2.25 -3.90 -1.42
C PHE A 48 1.90 -5.18 -0.70
N ARG A 49 2.42 -6.31 -1.18
CA ARG A 49 2.37 -7.56 -0.42
C ARG A 49 3.28 -7.44 0.81
N LYS A 50 2.78 -7.82 1.98
CA LYS A 50 3.53 -7.73 3.24
C LYS A 50 4.89 -8.45 3.18
N GLU A 51 4.92 -9.61 2.54
CA GLU A 51 6.13 -10.43 2.32
C GLU A 51 7.30 -9.68 1.63
N VAL A 52 6.99 -8.72 0.74
CA VAL A 52 8.00 -7.96 0.00
C VAL A 52 8.66 -6.88 0.88
N MET A 53 7.93 -6.32 1.84
CA MET A 53 8.48 -5.34 2.78
C MET A 53 9.35 -6.02 3.85
N GLU A 54 8.94 -7.18 4.35
CA GLU A 54 9.71 -7.91 5.37
C GLU A 54 11.03 -8.46 4.80
N GLY A 55 11.04 -8.89 3.53
CA GLY A 55 12.26 -9.39 2.86
C GLY A 55 13.33 -8.32 2.58
N ASN A 56 12.96 -7.04 2.44
CA ASN A 56 13.92 -5.95 2.20
C ASN A 56 14.66 -5.48 3.47
N ASN A 57 14.21 -5.88 4.66
CA ASN A 57 14.89 -5.57 5.93
C ASN A 57 15.99 -6.59 6.28
N HIS A 58 16.29 -7.55 5.41
CA HIS A 58 17.26 -8.62 5.65
C HIS A 58 18.48 -8.57 4.69
N ALA A 59 18.68 -7.45 3.99
CA ALA A 59 19.76 -7.26 3.02
C ALA A 59 20.83 -6.24 3.47
N GLU A 60 20.93 -5.98 4.78
CA GLU A 60 22.00 -5.18 5.39
C GLU A 60 22.66 -6.00 6.52
N ASP A 61 23.48 -7.00 6.15
CA ASP A 61 24.52 -7.62 6.99
C ASP A 61 25.81 -7.78 6.17
#